data_AF-A0A947AE10-F1
#
_entry.id   AF-A0A947AE10-F1
#
_cell.length_a   1.000
_cell.length_b   1.000
_cell.length_c   1.000
_cell.angle_alpha   90.00
_cell.angle_beta   90.00
_cell.angle_gamma   90.00
#
_symmetry.space_group_name_H-M   'P 1'
#
loop_
_entity.id
_entity.type
_entity.pdbx_description
1 polymer ?
#
loop_
_entity_poly.entity_id
_entity_poly.type
_entity_poly.pdbx_seq_one_letter_code
_entity_poly.pdbx_strand_id
1 'polypeptide(L)' 'RGTKHFKVEKSVHNGRTLSTVVPLSQKERVRELARMLAGESASEQTKAWALELLEKGTIAA' A
#
# COMPACT_ATOMS: atom_id res chain seq x y z
N ARG A 1 -9.81 9.29 7.03
CA ARG A 1 -8.46 9.06 7.58
C ARG A 1 -8.37 7.63 8.10
N GLY A 2 -7.31 6.88 7.76
CA GLY A 2 -7.12 5.50 8.19
C GLY A 2 -5.77 5.31 8.89
N THR A 3 -5.80 4.88 10.15
CA THR A 3 -4.60 4.55 10.95
C THR A 3 -4.04 3.17 10.60
N LYS A 4 -4.85 2.30 10.00
CA LYS A 4 -4.47 0.95 9.55
C LYS A 4 -4.62 0.83 8.04
N HIS A 5 -3.69 0.14 7.40
CA HIS A 5 -3.75 -0.20 5.98
C HIS A 5 -3.66 -1.73 5.85
N PHE A 6 -4.59 -2.32 5.13
CA PHE A 6 -4.60 -3.75 4.81
C PHE A 6 -4.45 -3.93 3.29
N LYS A 7 -3.63 -4.90 2.89
CA LYS A 7 -3.53 -5.35 1.50
C LYS A 7 -4.46 -6.55 1.31
N VAL A 8 -5.26 -6.51 0.26
CA VAL A 8 -6.05 -7.67 -0.17
C VAL A 8 -5.36 -8.29 -1.37
N GLU A 9 -4.91 -9.52 -1.24
CA GLU A 9 -4.26 -10.26 -2.31
C GLU A 9 -5.06 -11.52 -2.66
N LYS A 10 -4.89 -11.98 -3.91
CA LYS A 10 -5.56 -13.17 -4.41
C LYS A 10 -4.51 -14.19 -4.85
N SER A 11 -4.72 -15.44 -4.51
CA SER A 11 -3.90 -16.56 -4.95
C SER A 11 -4.77 -17.73 -5.39
N VAL A 12 -4.26 -18.57 -6.29
CA VAL A 12 -4.96 -19.78 -6.73
C VAL A 12 -4.50 -20.96 -5.89
N HIS A 13 -5.45 -21.65 -5.25
CA HIS A 13 -5.21 -22.90 -4.52
C HIS A 13 -6.22 -23.95 -5.00
N ASN A 14 -5.74 -25.09 -5.50
CA ASN A 14 -6.58 -26.16 -6.06
C ASN A 14 -7.60 -25.66 -7.10
N GLY A 15 -7.15 -24.80 -8.03
CA GLY A 15 -8.00 -24.25 -9.09
C GLY A 15 -9.02 -23.20 -8.63
N ARG A 16 -9.03 -22.82 -7.35
CA ARG A 16 -9.92 -21.80 -6.80
C ARG A 16 -9.14 -20.55 -6.37
N THR A 17 -9.67 -19.38 -6.70
CA THR A 17 -9.12 -18.10 -6.25
C THR A 17 -9.52 -17.86 -4.79
N LEU A 18 -8.53 -17.78 -3.91
CA LEU A 18 -8.68 -17.38 -2.51
C LEU A 18 -8.24 -15.93 -2.34
N SER A 19 -8.91 -15.20 -1.44
CA SER A 19 -8.54 -13.83 -1.09
C SER A 19 -8.05 -13.77 0.35
N THR A 20 -6.92 -13.13 0.58
CA THR A 20 -6.29 -12.96 1.90
C THR A 20 -6.19 -11.48 2.21
N VAL A 21 -6.47 -11.11 3.46
CA VAL A 21 -6.33 -9.75 3.97
C VAL A 21 -5.15 -9.69 4.93
N VAL A 22 -4.15 -8.87 4.61
CA VAL A 22 -2.89 -8.80 5.36
C VAL A 22 -2.69 -7.37 5.88
N PRO A 23 -2.46 -7.16 7.19
CA PRO A 23 -2.11 -5.83 7.71
C PRO A 23 -0.74 -5.42 7.18
N LEU A 24 -0.61 -4.15 6.77
CA LEU A 24 0.65 -3.58 6.32
C LEU A 24 1.35 -2.81 7.44
N SER A 25 2.64 -3.08 7.64
CA SER A 25 3.52 -2.20 8.40
C SER A 25 3.63 -0.83 7.73
N GLN A 26 4.19 0.16 8.43
CA GLN A 26 4.38 1.50 7.88
C GLN A 26 5.23 1.49 6.60
N LYS A 27 6.33 0.72 6.59
CA LYS A 27 7.21 0.57 5.42
C LYS A 27 6.50 -0.11 4.25
N GLU A 28 5.67 -1.11 4.52
CA GLU A 28 4.88 -1.77 3.48
C GLU A 28 3.76 -0.87 2.95
N ARG A 29 3.13 -0.08 3.82
CA ARG A 29 2.13 0.92 3.43
C ARG A 29 2.71 1.95 2.47
N VAL A 30 3.92 2.44 2.70
CA VAL A 30 4.61 3.36 1.78
C VAL A 30 4.86 2.70 0.43
N ARG A 31 5.36 1.46 0.42
CA ARG A 31 5.63 0.71 -0.81
C ARG A 31 4.34 0.43 -1.59
N GLU A 32 3.28 0.03 -0.91
CA GLU A 32 1.98 -0.24 -1.54
C GLU A 32 1.36 1.04 -2.09
N LEU A 33 1.46 2.17 -1.37
CA LEU A 33 1.00 3.46 -1.89
C LEU A 33 1.82 3.91 -3.11
N ALA A 34 3.13 3.72 -3.11
CA ALA A 34 3.95 4.01 -4.28
C ALA A 34 3.52 3.15 -5.48
N ARG A 35 3.25 1.86 -5.26
CA ARG A 35 2.69 0.95 -6.28
C ARG A 35 1.30 1.40 -6.75
N MET A 36 0.45 1.91 -5.88
CA MET A 36 -0.87 2.45 -6.28
C MET A 36 -0.75 3.72 -7.13
N LEU A 37 0.24 4.56 -6.87
CA LEU A 37 0.45 5.82 -7.59
C LEU A 37 1.08 5.62 -8.98
N ALA A 38 2.04 4.71 -9.12
CA ALA A 38 2.82 4.53 -10.36
C ALA A 38 2.77 3.12 -10.96
N GLY A 39 1.96 2.21 -10.39
CA GLY A 39 1.88 0.82 -10.83
C GLY A 39 3.20 0.08 -10.62
N GLU A 40 3.58 -0.72 -11.62
CA GLU A 40 4.86 -1.46 -11.63
C GLU A 40 6.08 -0.55 -11.81
N SER A 41 5.88 0.68 -12.31
CA SER A 41 6.94 1.67 -12.54
C SER A 41 7.28 2.49 -11.28
N ALA A 42 6.90 2.03 -10.09
CA ALA A 42 7.15 2.74 -8.85
C ALA A 42 8.66 2.94 -8.59
N SER A 43 9.07 4.20 -8.52
CA SER A 43 10.47 4.59 -8.30
C SER A 43 10.70 5.11 -6.87
N GLU A 44 11.95 5.46 -6.54
CA GLU A 44 12.27 6.14 -5.28
C GLU A 44 11.56 7.50 -5.17
N GLN A 45 11.40 8.22 -6.29
CA GLN A 45 10.63 9.47 -6.32
C GLN A 45 9.15 9.22 -5.98
N THR A 46 8.57 8.14 -6.51
CA THR A 46 7.19 7.77 -6.16
C THR A 46 7.05 7.40 -4.68
N LYS A 47 8.06 6.73 -4.09
CA LYS A 47 8.10 6.42 -2.65
C LYS A 47 8.18 7.69 -1.80
N ALA A 48 9.00 8.66 -2.20
CA ALA A 48 9.08 9.96 -1.53
C ALA A 48 7.71 10.68 -1.57
N TRP A 49 7.04 10.69 -2.72
CA TRP A 49 5.70 11.26 -2.82
C TRP A 49 4.68 10.53 -1.94
N ALA A 50 4.72 9.20 -1.91
CA ALA A 50 3.85 8.41 -1.03
C ALA A 50 4.06 8.74 0.46
N LEU A 51 5.31 8.99 0.89
CA LEU A 51 5.63 9.45 2.24
C LEU A 51 5.02 10.83 2.52
N GLU A 52 5.21 11.80 1.62
CA GLU A 52 4.62 13.13 1.79
C GLU A 52 3.09 13.09 1.93
N LEU A 53 2.41 12.24 1.16
CA LEU A 53 0.96 12.08 1.27
C LEU A 53 0.52 11.55 2.64
N LEU A 54 1.28 10.60 3.19
CA LEU A 54 1.03 10.08 4.53
C LEU A 54 1.27 11.14 5.60
N GLU A 55 2.34 11.91 5.48
CA GLU A 55 2.67 13.00 6.40
C GLU A 55 1.60 14.10 6.35
N LYS A 56 1.23 14.59 5.16
CA LYS A 56 0.15 15.58 4.98
C LYS A 56 -1.17 15.08 5.57
N GLY A 57 -1.48 13.79 5.39
CA GLY A 57 -2.65 13.15 5.98
C GLY A 57 -2.64 13.10 7.51
N THR A 58 -1.44 13.11 8.12
CA THR A 58 -1.20 13.06 9.57
C THR A 58 -1.14 14.46 10.19
N ILE A 59 -0.49 15.43 9.54
CA ILE A 59 -0.32 16.82 10.03
C ILE A 59 -1.63 17.60 10.01
N ALA A 60 -2.52 17.32 9.05
CA ALA A 60 -3.82 17.98 9.00
C ALA A 60 -4.83 17.46 10.06
N ALA A 61 -4.42 16.55 10.97
CA ALA A 61 -5.27 15.79 11.87
C ALA A 61 -5.30 16.29 13.31
#